data_AF-A0A497HQB3-F1
#
_entry.id   AF-A0A497HQB3-F1
#
_cell.length_a   1.000
_cell.length_b   1.000
_cell.length_c   1.000
_cell.angle_alpha   90.00
_cell.angle_beta   90.00
_cell.angle_gamma   90.00
#
_symmetry.space_group_name_H-M   'P 1'
#
loop_
_entity.id
_entity.type
_entity.pdbx_description
1 polymer ?
#
loop_
_entity_poly.entity_id
_entity_poly.type
_entity_poly.pdbx_seq_one_letter_code
_entity_poly.pdbx_strand_id
1 'polypeptide(L)'
;MVVAFFFAKLIYSMGNPAYNKGTEQVKPFISGWKESSKSASHVRASNIYWGFLSSLSGYYRPLRRAHTGIVNDYVSWYILVTALILIVLTTLSFRGGVI
;
A
#
# COMPACT_ATOMS: atom_id res chain seq x y z
N MET A 1 -15.86 21.19 2.79
CA MET A 1 -16.02 21.09 1.32
C MET A 1 -16.49 22.40 0.68
N VAL A 2 -17.46 23.14 1.23
CA VAL A 2 -18.00 24.39 0.66
C VAL A 2 -16.93 25.48 0.46
N VAL A 3 -16.09 25.72 1.48
CA VAL A 3 -15.02 26.73 1.42
C VAL A 3 -14.02 26.42 0.29
N ALA A 4 -13.60 25.15 0.15
CA ALA A 4 -12.70 24.73 -0.92
C ALA A 4 -13.34 24.93 -2.32
N PHE A 5 -14.64 24.64 -2.45
CA PHE A 5 -15.38 24.87 -3.70
C PHE A 5 -15.46 26.35 -4.07
N PHE A 6 -15.68 27.21 -3.08
CA PHE A 6 -15.71 28.66 -3.27
C PHE A 6 -14.37 29.17 -3.82
N PHE A 7 -13.25 28.83 -3.17
CA PHE A 7 -11.93 29.24 -3.63
C PHE A 7 -11.56 28.63 -5.00
N ALA A 8 -11.93 27.38 -5.26
CA ALA A 8 -11.73 26.77 -6.58
C ALA A 8 -12.46 27.53 -7.69
N LYS A 9 -13.71 27.97 -7.44
CA LYS A 9 -14.49 28.79 -8.38
C LYS A 9 -13.90 30.19 -8.55
N LEU A 10 -13.42 30.80 -7.47
CA LEU A 10 -12.75 32.10 -7.53
C LEU A 10 -11.52 32.03 -8.44
N ILE A 11 -10.65 31.04 -8.24
CA ILE A 11 -9.47 30.81 -9.07
C ILE A 11 -9.85 30.52 -10.53
N TYR A 12 -10.85 29.66 -10.75
CA TYR A 12 -11.35 29.36 -12.08
C TYR A 12 -11.87 30.59 -12.81
N SER A 13 -12.57 31.50 -12.11
CA SER A 13 -13.12 32.72 -12.69
C SER A 13 -12.07 33.75 -13.11
N MET A 14 -10.87 33.70 -12.52
CA MET A 14 -9.73 34.55 -12.89
C MET A 14 -8.97 34.04 -14.12
N GLY A 15 -9.30 32.85 -14.64
CA GLY A 15 -8.66 32.29 -15.84
C GLY A 15 -9.08 33.01 -17.13
N ASN A 16 -8.21 32.99 -18.14
CA ASN A 16 -8.50 33.60 -19.44
C ASN A 16 -9.52 32.74 -20.23
N PRO A 17 -10.73 33.24 -20.55
CA PRO A 17 -11.73 32.48 -21.30
C PRO A 17 -11.38 32.29 -22.79
N ALA A 18 -10.44 33.08 -23.32
CA ALA A 18 -10.02 33.09 -24.72
C ALA A 18 -8.96 32.04 -25.08
N TYR A 19 -8.80 30.99 -24.26
CA TYR A 19 -7.95 29.86 -24.61
C TYR A 19 -8.55 29.06 -25.79
N ASN A 20 -7.70 28.44 -26.61
CA ASN A 20 -8.15 27.73 -27.80
C ASN A 20 -8.76 26.36 -27.43
N LYS A 21 -10.07 26.38 -27.17
CA LYS A 21 -10.87 25.19 -26.86
C LYS A 21 -10.79 24.18 -28.00
N GLY A 22 -10.63 22.91 -27.65
CA GLY A 22 -10.59 21.81 -28.64
C GLY A 22 -9.28 21.67 -29.41
N THR A 23 -8.25 22.46 -29.09
CA THR A 23 -6.92 22.35 -29.69
C THR A 23 -5.97 21.53 -28.82
N GLU A 24 -4.75 21.25 -29.31
CA GLU A 24 -3.68 20.65 -28.50
C GLU A 24 -3.35 21.48 -27.24
N GLN A 25 -3.71 22.77 -27.20
CA GLN A 25 -3.50 23.65 -26.03
C GLN A 25 -4.23 23.16 -24.77
N VAL A 26 -5.32 22.41 -24.91
CA VAL A 26 -6.07 21.87 -23.76
C VAL A 26 -5.62 20.47 -23.32
N LYS A 27 -4.69 19.85 -24.06
CA LYS A 27 -4.17 18.53 -23.73
C LYS A 27 -2.92 18.63 -22.85
N PRO A 28 -2.63 17.62 -22.02
CA PRO A 28 -1.37 17.56 -21.28
C PRO A 28 -0.17 17.64 -22.24
N PHE A 29 0.85 18.41 -21.88
CA PHE A 29 2.08 18.46 -22.66
C PHE A 29 2.91 17.18 -22.44
N ILE A 30 2.93 16.28 -23.42
CA ILE A 30 3.70 15.02 -23.41
C ILE A 30 4.82 15.07 -24.47
N SER A 31 5.49 16.22 -24.61
CA SER A 31 6.62 16.41 -25.54
C SER A 31 6.34 15.95 -26.98
N GLY A 32 5.14 16.23 -27.49
CA GLY A 32 4.74 15.89 -28.86
C GLY A 32 4.27 14.45 -29.10
N TRP A 33 4.23 13.59 -28.06
CA TRP A 33 3.66 12.26 -28.18
C TRP A 33 2.13 12.28 -28.08
N LYS A 34 1.48 11.39 -28.85
CA LYS A 34 0.04 11.18 -28.74
C LYS A 34 -0.30 10.69 -27.33
N GLU A 35 -1.28 11.35 -26.70
CA GLU A 35 -1.79 10.95 -25.39
C GLU A 35 -2.19 9.47 -25.41
N SER A 36 -1.51 8.67 -24.58
CA SER A 36 -1.92 7.28 -24.34
C SER A 36 -3.11 7.27 -23.38
N SER A 37 -3.93 6.23 -23.39
CA SER A 37 -5.07 6.14 -22.48
C SER A 37 -4.65 6.36 -21.03
N LYS A 38 -5.51 6.96 -20.20
CA LYS A 38 -5.20 7.27 -18.80
C LYS A 38 -4.70 6.05 -18.02
N SER A 39 -5.20 4.85 -18.37
CA SER A 39 -4.75 3.57 -17.82
C SER A 39 -3.36 3.14 -18.29
N ALA A 40 -2.97 3.50 -19.52
CA ALA A 40 -1.65 3.22 -20.07
C ALA A 40 -0.59 4.23 -19.61
N SER A 41 -1.00 5.48 -19.32
CA SER A 41 -0.12 6.54 -18.80
C SER A 41 0.18 6.41 -17.31
N HIS A 42 -0.61 5.64 -16.55
CA HIS A 42 -0.45 5.52 -15.10
C HIS A 42 0.53 4.40 -14.73
N VAL A 43 1.70 4.76 -14.18
CA VAL A 43 2.57 3.78 -13.51
C VAL A 43 1.85 3.29 -12.26
N ARG A 44 1.42 2.03 -12.23
CA ARG A 44 0.74 1.46 -11.05
C ARG A 44 1.65 1.59 -9.84
N ALA A 45 1.09 1.90 -8.68
CA ALA A 45 1.84 1.96 -7.41
C ALA A 45 2.62 0.65 -7.13
N SER A 46 2.08 -0.50 -7.56
CA SER A 46 2.75 -1.79 -7.51
C SER A 46 4.07 -1.84 -8.29
N ASN A 47 4.19 -1.06 -9.37
CA ASN A 47 5.36 -1.04 -10.23
C ASN A 47 6.49 -0.23 -9.60
N ILE A 48 6.17 0.81 -8.82
CA ILE A 48 7.16 1.66 -8.13
C ILE A 48 7.96 0.83 -7.11
N TYR A 49 7.28 -0.05 -6.37
CA TYR A 49 7.90 -0.91 -5.35
C TYR A 49 8.19 -2.32 -5.83
N TRP A 50 8.04 -2.60 -7.13
CA TRP A 50 8.16 -3.96 -7.65
C TRP A 50 9.54 -4.57 -7.39
N GLY A 51 10.62 -3.80 -7.54
CA GLY A 51 11.98 -4.28 -7.25
C GLY A 51 12.16 -4.65 -5.77
N PHE A 52 11.72 -3.79 -4.86
CA PHE A 52 11.75 -4.05 -3.42
C PHE A 52 10.93 -5.29 -3.03
N LEU A 53 9.69 -5.38 -3.52
CA LEU A 53 8.81 -6.52 -3.29
C LEU A 53 9.34 -7.79 -3.98
N SER A 54 10.03 -7.71 -5.10
CA SER A 54 10.59 -8.91 -5.74
C SER A 54 11.76 -9.45 -4.92
N SER A 55 12.64 -8.57 -4.47
CA SER A 55 13.80 -8.91 -3.63
C SER A 55 13.40 -9.49 -2.27
N LEU A 56 12.36 -8.97 -1.63
CA LEU A 56 11.85 -9.48 -0.34
C LEU A 56 10.84 -10.64 -0.49
N SER A 57 10.68 -11.19 -1.70
CA SER A 57 9.68 -12.23 -1.94
C SER A 57 9.84 -13.49 -1.11
N GLY A 58 11.08 -13.88 -0.80
CA GLY A 58 11.36 -14.97 0.12
C GLY A 58 10.86 -14.72 1.54
N TYR A 59 10.83 -13.46 1.99
CA TYR A 59 10.38 -13.08 3.33
C TYR A 59 8.85 -13.02 3.44
N TYR A 60 8.16 -12.24 2.61
CA TYR A 60 6.72 -12.07 2.80
C TYR A 60 5.87 -13.23 2.29
N ARG A 61 6.35 -14.07 1.36
CA ARG A 61 5.55 -15.18 0.81
C ARG A 61 5.17 -16.18 1.92
N PRO A 62 6.09 -16.67 2.76
CA PRO A 62 5.73 -17.47 3.93
C PRO A 62 4.80 -16.75 4.92
N LEU A 63 5.10 -15.48 5.25
CA LEU A 63 4.27 -14.70 6.19
C LEU A 63 2.82 -14.60 5.71
N ARG A 64 2.62 -14.34 4.41
CA ARG A 64 1.28 -14.27 3.81
C ARG A 64 0.60 -15.63 3.80
N ARG A 65 1.34 -16.73 3.57
CA ARG A 65 0.77 -18.10 3.64
C ARG A 65 0.29 -18.47 5.05
N ALA A 66 0.94 -17.93 6.09
CA ALA A 66 0.51 -18.15 7.47
C ALA A 66 -0.79 -17.40 7.84
N HIS A 67 -1.23 -16.42 7.04
CA HIS A 67 -2.47 -15.67 7.24
C HIS A 67 -3.59 -16.22 6.36
N THR A 68 -4.09 -17.40 6.71
CA THR A 68 -5.10 -18.13 5.93
C THR A 68 -6.50 -17.52 6.02
N GLY A 69 -6.77 -16.73 7.08
CA GLY A 69 -8.11 -16.23 7.39
C GLY A 69 -9.03 -17.27 8.05
N ILE A 70 -8.54 -18.48 8.34
CA ILE A 70 -9.29 -19.54 9.01
C ILE A 70 -9.04 -19.46 10.51
N VAL A 71 -10.10 -19.25 11.31
CA VAL A 71 -10.01 -19.05 12.77
C VAL A 71 -9.22 -20.16 13.47
N ASN A 72 -9.42 -21.42 13.06
CA ASN A 72 -8.74 -22.57 13.65
C ASN A 72 -7.21 -22.48 13.55
N ASP A 73 -6.67 -21.92 12.46
CA ASP A 73 -5.23 -21.78 12.28
C ASP A 73 -4.66 -20.76 13.29
N TYR A 74 -5.38 -19.69 13.57
CA TYR A 74 -4.99 -18.69 14.57
C TYR A 74 -5.07 -19.24 16.00
N VAL A 75 -6.12 -20.01 16.32
CA VAL A 75 -6.24 -20.69 17.62
C VAL A 75 -5.09 -21.68 17.80
N SER A 76 -4.73 -22.42 16.75
CA SER A 76 -3.59 -23.34 16.76
C SER A 76 -2.27 -22.61 17.01
N TRP A 77 -2.03 -21.48 16.32
CA TRP A 77 -0.86 -20.63 16.58
C TRP A 77 -0.82 -20.11 18.01
N TYR A 78 -1.96 -19.68 18.56
CA TYR A 78 -2.05 -19.21 19.94
C TYR A 78 -1.68 -20.29 20.95
N ILE A 79 -2.21 -21.50 20.79
CA ILE A 79 -1.89 -22.65 21.67
C ILE A 79 -0.40 -22.98 21.57
N LEU A 80 0.15 -23.04 20.36
CA LEU A 80 1.56 -23.36 20.12
C LEU A 80 2.51 -22.33 20.77
N VAL A 81 2.23 -21.04 20.60
CA VAL A 81 3.04 -19.96 21.22
C VAL A 81 2.92 -20.02 22.74
N THR A 82 1.72 -20.25 23.28
CA THR A 82 1.50 -20.39 24.72
C THR A 82 2.30 -21.56 25.30
N ALA A 83 2.26 -22.73 24.65
CA ALA A 83 3.03 -23.90 25.06
C ALA A 83 4.55 -23.62 25.03
N LEU A 84 5.04 -22.97 23.97
CA LEU A 84 6.45 -22.56 23.87
C LEU A 84 6.87 -21.63 25.02
N ILE A 85 6.05 -20.63 25.34
CA ILE A 85 6.32 -19.71 26.45
C ILE A 85 6.38 -20.49 27.77
N LEU A 86 5.44 -21.39 28.03
CA LEU A 86 5.44 -22.21 29.24
C LEU A 86 6.69 -23.09 29.34
N ILE A 87 7.12 -23.71 28.23
CA ILE A 87 8.36 -24.50 28.20
C ILE A 87 9.57 -23.64 28.50
N VAL A 88 9.67 -22.46 27.88
CA VAL A 88 10.79 -21.54 28.12
C VAL A 88 10.80 -21.07 29.57
N LEU A 89 9.65 -20.66 30.12
CA LEU A 89 9.55 -20.21 31.51
C LEU A 89 9.90 -21.32 32.49
N THR A 90 9.34 -22.51 32.33
CA THR A 90 9.63 -23.64 33.23
C THR A 90 11.10 -24.04 33.15
N THR A 91 11.67 -24.17 31.95
CA THR A 91 13.10 -24.49 31.79
C THR A 91 14.02 -23.40 32.36
N LEU A 92 13.66 -22.11 32.23
CA LEU A 92 14.38 -21.02 32.89
C LEU A 92 14.24 -21.08 34.42
N SER A 93 13.06 -21.36 34.95
CA SER A 93 12.81 -21.52 36.39
C SER A 93 13.61 -22.69 36.97
N PHE A 94 13.69 -23.83 36.26
CA PHE A 94 14.51 -24.98 36.66
C PHE A 94 16.02 -24.64 36.67
N ARG A 95 16.50 -23.81 35.75
CA ARG A 95 17.91 -23.39 35.70
C ARG A 95 18.24 -22.31 36.74
N GLY A 96 17.24 -21.52 37.17
CA GLY A 96 17.37 -20.46 38.15
C GLY A 96 17.09 -20.87 39.61
N GLY A 97 16.69 -22.11 39.87
CA GLY A 97 16.48 -22.65 41.22
C GLY A 97 15.32 -22.00 42.00
N VAL A 98 14.28 -21.53 41.30
CA VAL A 98 13.08 -20.91 41.93
C VAL A 98 11.95 -21.93 42.15
N ILE A 99 12.19 -23.20 41.82
CA ILE A 99 11.41 -24.37 42.25
C ILE A 99 12.41 -25.48 42.59
#